data_AF-A0A2A4HID2-F1
#
_entry.id   AF-A0A2A4HID2-F1
#
_cell.length_a   1.000
_cell.length_b   1.000
_cell.length_c   1.000
_cell.angle_alpha   90.00
_cell.angle_beta   90.00
_cell.angle_gamma   90.00
#
_symmetry.space_group_name_H-M   'P 1'
#
loop_
_entity.id
_entity.type
_entity.pdbx_description
1 polymer ?
#
loop_
_entity_poly.entity_id
_entity_poly.type
_entity_poly.pdbx_seq_one_letter_code
_entity_poly.pdbx_strand_id
1 'polypeptide(L)'
;RSNLLTTLAGLTLATLLSPAALALDEKEQAAKEEGMRLWGIHQWELMQPPLEIAAEAGDTEAMYYLGDANRLLSRGLSQAALDWYYQAAQNGELYASSVFIGGRSTKA
;
A
#
# COMPACT_ATOMS: atom_id res chain seq x y z
N ARG A 1 -57.49 3.31 27.46
CA ARG A 1 -57.18 1.87 27.62
C ARG A 1 -56.59 1.37 26.31
N SER A 2 -55.44 0.71 26.41
CA SER A 2 -54.59 0.08 25.38
C SER A 2 -53.80 0.97 24.41
N ASN A 3 -52.51 1.04 24.73
CA ASN A 3 -51.36 1.44 23.91
C ASN A 3 -51.12 0.44 22.77
N LEU A 4 -50.60 0.92 21.65
CA LEU A 4 -49.62 0.17 20.85
C LEU A 4 -48.57 1.16 20.30
N LEU A 5 -47.45 1.24 21.01
CA LEU A 5 -46.15 1.69 20.50
C LEU A 5 -45.65 0.63 19.52
N THR A 6 -45.21 1.01 18.31
CA THR A 6 -44.18 0.22 17.60
C THR A 6 -43.48 1.03 16.49
N THR A 7 -42.24 1.40 16.82
CA THR A 7 -41.01 1.38 15.98
C THR A 7 -40.87 2.28 14.75
N LEU A 8 -40.01 3.29 14.95
CA LEU A 8 -39.17 3.96 13.96
C LEU A 8 -38.38 2.95 13.11
N ALA A 9 -38.54 2.98 11.79
CA ALA A 9 -37.65 2.31 10.85
C ALA A 9 -36.56 3.30 10.41
N GLY A 10 -35.53 3.47 11.24
CA GLY A 10 -34.28 4.10 10.83
C GLY A 10 -33.34 3.04 10.26
N LEU A 11 -33.29 2.91 8.93
CA LEU A 11 -32.27 2.10 8.27
C LEU A 11 -31.03 2.98 8.03
N THR A 12 -30.26 3.25 9.08
CA THR A 12 -28.87 3.68 8.92
C THR A 12 -28.02 2.44 8.76
N LEU A 13 -27.79 2.02 7.51
CA LEU A 13 -26.75 1.06 7.18
C LEU A 13 -25.39 1.78 7.32
N ALA A 14 -24.97 2.02 8.56
CA ALA A 14 -23.57 2.28 8.86
C ALA A 14 -22.89 0.91 8.88
N THR A 15 -22.46 0.43 7.72
CA THR A 15 -21.52 -0.68 7.64
C THR A 15 -20.33 -0.32 8.53
N LEU A 16 -20.19 -1.06 9.63
CA LEU A 16 -19.02 -1.02 10.51
C LEU A 16 -17.79 -1.20 9.64
N LEU A 17 -17.07 -0.10 9.38
CA LEU A 17 -15.71 -0.16 8.91
C LEU A 17 -14.88 -0.67 10.09
N SER A 18 -14.83 -2.00 10.26
CA SER A 18 -13.94 -2.62 11.22
C SER A 18 -12.51 -2.16 10.92
N PRO A 19 -11.75 -1.67 11.92
CA PRO A 19 -10.34 -1.30 11.73
C PRO A 19 -9.47 -2.45 11.19
N ALA A 20 -9.98 -3.68 11.28
CA ALA A 20 -9.35 -4.89 10.77
C ALA A 20 -9.13 -4.90 9.25
N ALA A 21 -9.84 -4.07 8.47
CA ALA A 21 -9.62 -3.98 7.02
C ALA A 21 -8.31 -3.25 6.63
N LEU A 22 -7.60 -2.66 7.59
CA LEU A 22 -6.37 -1.89 7.35
C LEU A 22 -5.12 -2.50 8.00
N ALA A 23 -5.28 -3.58 8.78
CA ALA A 23 -4.15 -4.25 9.42
C ALA A 23 -3.78 -5.49 8.60
N LEU A 24 -2.49 -5.61 8.26
CA LEU A 24 -1.94 -6.81 7.62
C LEU A 24 -2.20 -8.05 8.48
N ASP A 25 -2.47 -9.16 7.83
CA ASP A 25 -2.49 -10.46 8.50
C ASP A 25 -1.06 -10.92 8.87
N GLU A 26 -0.96 -12.01 9.64
CA GLU A 26 0.34 -12.52 10.10
C GLU A 26 1.29 -12.87 8.96
N LYS A 27 0.76 -13.37 7.83
CA LYS A 27 1.56 -13.79 6.67
C LYS A 27 2.08 -12.57 5.91
N GLU A 28 1.23 -11.58 5.69
CA GLU A 28 1.56 -10.33 5.02
C GLU A 28 2.58 -9.53 5.85
N GLN A 29 2.41 -9.50 7.17
CA GLN A 29 3.35 -8.87 8.09
C GLN A 29 4.71 -9.58 8.08
N ALA A 30 4.74 -10.92 8.12
CA ALA A 30 5.99 -11.67 8.02
C ALA A 30 6.69 -11.47 6.66
N ALA A 31 5.93 -11.35 5.58
CA ALA A 31 6.47 -11.03 4.26
C ALA A 31 7.08 -9.62 4.23
N LYS A 32 6.39 -8.62 4.80
CA LYS A 32 6.94 -7.27 4.96
C LYS A 32 8.27 -7.30 5.71
N GLU A 33 8.33 -7.98 6.84
CA GLU A 33 9.54 -8.08 7.66
C GLU A 33 10.71 -8.72 6.90
N GLU A 34 10.47 -9.80 6.17
CA GLU A 34 11.50 -10.45 5.35
C GLU A 34 11.98 -9.53 4.21
N GLY A 35 11.05 -8.87 3.52
CA GLY A 35 11.39 -7.90 2.47
C GLY A 35 12.21 -6.73 3.01
N MET A 36 11.86 -6.20 4.18
CA MET A 36 12.61 -5.13 4.83
C MET A 36 13.98 -5.58 5.35
N ARG A 37 14.10 -6.83 5.83
CA ARG A 37 15.38 -7.44 6.18
C ARG A 37 16.31 -7.50 4.96
N LEU A 38 15.79 -7.93 3.82
CA LEU A 38 16.52 -8.01 2.55
C LEU A 38 16.88 -6.62 2.01
N TRP A 39 15.99 -5.63 2.14
CA TRP A 39 16.28 -4.23 1.83
C TRP A 39 17.48 -3.70 2.64
N GLY A 40 17.51 -3.97 3.95
CA GLY A 40 18.59 -3.55 4.85
C GLY A 40 19.97 -4.11 4.50
N ILE A 41 20.03 -5.21 3.74
CA ILE A 41 21.27 -5.80 3.21
C ILE A 41 21.44 -5.61 1.70
N HIS A 42 20.70 -4.68 1.10
CA HIS A 42 20.76 -4.29 -0.31
C HIS A 42 20.47 -5.42 -1.31
N GLN A 43 19.69 -6.43 -0.91
CA GLN A 43 19.26 -7.52 -1.80
C GLN A 43 17.99 -7.13 -2.57
N TRP A 44 18.10 -6.12 -3.43
CA TRP A 44 16.95 -5.49 -4.10
C TRP A 44 16.14 -6.42 -5.02
N GLU A 45 16.78 -7.45 -5.57
CA GLU A 45 16.08 -8.46 -6.38
C GLU A 45 15.28 -9.42 -5.49
N LEU A 46 15.88 -9.88 -4.39
CA LEU A 46 15.28 -10.88 -3.51
C LEU A 46 14.16 -10.33 -2.64
N MET A 47 14.21 -9.05 -2.31
CA MET A 47 13.17 -8.40 -1.48
C MET A 47 11.83 -8.18 -2.21
N GLN A 48 11.82 -8.21 -3.55
CA GLN A 48 10.63 -7.84 -4.32
C GLN A 48 9.47 -8.81 -4.07
N PRO A 49 9.62 -10.14 -4.21
CA PRO A 49 8.54 -11.08 -3.93
C PRO A 49 7.90 -10.96 -2.53
N PRO A 50 8.66 -10.87 -1.42
CA PRO A 50 8.05 -10.71 -0.10
C PRO A 50 7.38 -9.34 0.09
N LEU A 51 7.93 -8.26 -0.47
CA LEU A 51 7.26 -6.95 -0.40
C LEU A 51 6.03 -6.85 -1.31
N GLU A 52 5.98 -7.57 -2.43
CA GLU A 52 4.79 -7.64 -3.28
C GLU A 52 3.59 -8.20 -2.51
N ILE A 53 3.78 -9.22 -1.67
CA ILE A 53 2.73 -9.77 -0.81
C ILE A 53 2.15 -8.69 0.12
N ALA A 54 3.02 -7.93 0.80
CA ALA A 54 2.59 -6.87 1.70
C ALA A 54 1.94 -5.70 0.93
N ALA A 55 2.47 -5.34 -0.22
CA ALA A 55 1.95 -4.27 -1.07
C ALA A 55 0.56 -4.61 -1.62
N GLU A 56 0.34 -5.85 -2.08
CA GLU A 56 -0.97 -6.32 -2.54
C GLU A 56 -2.03 -6.31 -1.43
N ALA A 57 -1.61 -6.48 -0.18
CA ALA A 57 -2.43 -6.33 1.01
C ALA A 57 -2.67 -4.86 1.44
N GLY A 58 -2.09 -3.89 0.72
CA GLY A 58 -2.27 -2.46 0.96
C GLY A 58 -1.15 -1.80 1.77
N ASP A 59 -0.05 -2.50 2.08
CA ASP A 59 1.07 -1.88 2.77
C ASP A 59 1.76 -0.82 1.89
N THR A 60 1.51 0.43 2.26
CA THR A 60 1.98 1.60 1.49
C THR A 60 3.50 1.73 1.51
N GLU A 61 4.13 1.33 2.60
CA GLU A 61 5.59 1.35 2.75
C GLU A 61 6.25 0.31 1.81
N ALA A 62 5.70 -0.90 1.72
CA ALA A 62 6.15 -1.92 0.80
C ALA A 62 6.05 -1.45 -0.66
N MET A 63 4.94 -0.80 -1.05
CA MET A 63 4.79 -0.18 -2.37
C MET A 63 5.92 0.83 -2.65
N TYR A 64 6.23 1.70 -1.67
CA TYR A 64 7.32 2.68 -1.82
C TYR A 64 8.67 1.99 -2.05
N TYR A 65 9.01 1.00 -1.23
CA TYR A 65 10.30 0.30 -1.35
C TYR A 65 10.42 -0.56 -2.61
N LEU A 66 9.31 -1.10 -3.14
CA LEU A 66 9.30 -1.74 -4.47
C LEU A 66 9.62 -0.73 -5.58
N GLY A 67 9.09 0.49 -5.48
CA GLY A 67 9.44 1.59 -6.38
C GLY A 67 10.94 1.92 -6.32
N ASP A 68 11.51 1.98 -5.12
CA ASP A 68 12.93 2.29 -4.91
C ASP A 68 13.85 1.16 -5.39
N ALA A 69 13.51 -0.11 -5.10
CA ALA A 69 14.23 -1.27 -5.61
C ALA A 69 14.27 -1.28 -7.15
N ASN A 70 13.12 -1.08 -7.80
CA ASN A 70 13.04 -1.00 -9.25
C ASN A 70 13.85 0.17 -9.82
N ARG A 71 13.85 1.32 -9.13
CA ARG A 71 14.65 2.49 -9.53
C ARG A 71 16.15 2.21 -9.44
N LEU A 72 16.59 1.55 -8.37
CA LEU A 72 18.00 1.20 -8.14
C LEU A 72 18.49 0.18 -9.16
N LEU A 73 17.72 -0.88 -9.40
CA LEU A 73 18.05 -1.93 -10.35
C LEU A 73 18.11 -1.42 -11.80
N SER A 74 17.17 -0.54 -12.18
CA SER A 74 17.13 0.05 -13.52
C SER A 74 18.02 1.29 -13.69
N ARG A 75 18.68 1.75 -12.62
CA ARG A 75 19.50 2.98 -12.57
C ARG A 75 18.74 4.24 -13.00
N GLY A 76 17.44 4.31 -12.70
CA GLY A 76 16.58 5.42 -13.09
C GLY A 76 15.10 5.13 -12.84
N LEU A 77 14.21 6.07 -13.19
CA LEU A 77 12.77 5.86 -13.04
C LEU A 77 12.24 5.01 -14.20
N SER A 78 12.29 3.69 -14.03
CA SER A 78 11.62 2.73 -14.90
C SER A 78 10.09 2.85 -14.79
N GLN A 79 9.36 2.26 -15.74
CA GLN A 79 7.90 2.23 -15.66
C GLN A 79 7.43 1.46 -14.42
N ALA A 80 8.04 0.31 -14.13
CA ALA A 80 7.74 -0.47 -12.92
C ALA A 80 7.96 0.33 -11.63
N ALA A 81 9.04 1.13 -11.54
CA ALA A 81 9.25 2.00 -10.40
C ALA A 81 8.13 3.05 -10.26
N LEU A 82 7.74 3.69 -11.38
CA LEU A 82 6.67 4.69 -11.38
C LEU A 82 5.31 4.11 -11.02
N ASP A 83 5.00 2.90 -11.47
CA ASP A 83 3.73 2.23 -11.15
C ASP A 83 3.62 1.96 -9.65
N TRP A 84 4.71 1.53 -9.01
CA TRP A 84 4.75 1.34 -7.56
C TRP A 84 4.66 2.66 -6.78
N TYR A 85 5.40 3.69 -7.17
CA TYR A 85 5.28 5.01 -6.55
C TYR A 85 3.88 5.60 -6.71
N TYR A 86 3.22 5.37 -7.84
CA TYR A 86 1.84 5.80 -8.06
C TYR A 86 0.88 5.11 -7.09
N GLN A 87 1.02 3.80 -6.87
CA GLN A 87 0.21 3.08 -5.89
C GLN A 87 0.47 3.56 -4.45
N ALA A 88 1.73 3.77 -4.07
CA ALA A 88 2.07 4.32 -2.75
C ALA A 88 1.48 5.73 -2.56
N ALA A 89 1.55 6.58 -3.59
CA ALA A 89 0.97 7.92 -3.58
C ALA A 89 -0.55 7.90 -3.40
N GLN A 90 -1.25 6.99 -4.09
CA GLN A 90 -2.70 6.82 -3.94
C GLN A 90 -3.11 6.39 -2.52
N ASN A 91 -2.22 5.68 -1.81
CA ASN A 91 -2.43 5.28 -0.41
C ASN A 91 -1.87 6.27 0.62
N GLY A 92 -1.49 7.48 0.20
CA GLY A 92 -1.13 8.58 1.08
C GLY A 92 0.35 8.78 1.34
N GLU A 93 1.24 8.08 0.62
CA GLU A 93 2.67 8.33 0.69
C GLU A 93 3.03 9.64 -0.06
N LEU A 94 3.41 10.66 0.71
CA LEU A 94 3.72 12.01 0.22
C LEU A 94 5.05 12.10 -0.55
N TYR A 95 6.08 11.37 -0.13
CA TYR A 95 7.35 11.27 -0.85
C TYR A 95 7.17 10.57 -2.21
N ALA A 96 6.42 9.47 -2.27
CA ALA A 96 6.11 8.74 -3.50
C ALA A 96 5.39 9.65 -4.50
N SER A 97 4.47 10.49 -4.03
CA SER A 97 3.76 11.47 -4.86
C SER A 97 4.73 12.42 -5.57
N SER A 98 5.71 12.95 -4.83
CA SER A 98 6.71 13.88 -5.36
C SER A 98 7.63 13.19 -6.39
N VAL A 99 8.07 11.96 -6.08
CA VAL A 99 8.91 11.15 -6.96
C VAL A 99 8.17 10.82 -8.25
N PHE A 100 6.91 10.40 -8.16
CA PHE A 100 6.06 10.06 -9.30
C PHE A 100 5.84 11.26 -10.24
N ILE A 101 5.45 12.41 -9.69
CA ILE A 101 5.20 13.65 -10.45
C ILE A 101 6.50 14.09 -11.16
N GLY A 102 7.62 14.12 -10.45
CA GLY A 102 8.93 14.45 -11.03
C GLY A 102 9.31 13.49 -12.17
N GLY A 103 9.12 12.19 -11.96
CA GLY A 103 9.39 11.17 -12.98
C GLY A 103 8.55 11.32 -14.25
N ARG A 104 7.26 11.67 -14.13
CA ARG A 104 6.39 11.92 -15.28
C ARG A 104 6.81 13.17 -16.07
N SER A 105 7.27 14.22 -15.38
CA SER A 105 7.68 15.47 -16.03
C SER A 105 8.96 15.37 -16.87
N THR A 106 9.82 14.38 -16.59
CA THR A 106 11.10 14.18 -17.31
C THR A 106 11.00 13.24 -18.50
N LYS A 107 9.86 12.55 -18.68
CA LYS A 107 9.58 11.64 -19.79
C LYS A 107 8.69 12.26 -20.88
N ALA A 108 8.13 13.45 -20.66
CA ALA A 108 7.33 14.21 -21.62
C ALA A 108 8.21 15.12 -22.48
#